data_AF-A0A016SKN8-F1
#
_entry.id   AF-A0A016SKN8-F1
#
_cell.length_a   1.000
_cell.length_b   1.000
_cell.length_c   1.000
_cell.angle_alpha   90.00
_cell.angle_beta   90.00
_cell.angle_gamma   90.00
#
_symmetry.space_group_name_H-M   'P 1'
#
loop_
_entity.id
_entity.type
_entity.pdbx_description
1 polymer ?
#
loop_
_entity_poly.entity_id
_entity_poly.type
_entity_poly.pdbx_seq_one_letter_code
_entity_poly.pdbx_strand_id
1 'polypeptide(L)'
;MRILPRSFPRMFYCIIISFGAVIFIAVIYRGRNAKQDPMRTESVKVLEPQVIAINMSSIIPPFFRFREEYLVAKKYRLATCQIEKVMSTIRGGMFCYLTDSKNFTAHNRKISQEHWGNSFCKRRHIRKDLDKIYKELGQKTTVFAIVRDPFDRLISGYVDKCMKEAFYTKNSCYNCTGNFSCFVRNLHMSLQKRFALEHIKGSFYNDRHFAPQTWYCDFRNHLHDYAIIKYSPGKEDPETAAAIDELFEEAGVPSHERETIGRELPKGPTLHSTRGTGEVLRIREQLLSNEDLLKKVIEIYYHDFVVFDFPFPVLSSE
;
A
#
# COMPACT_ATOMS: atom_id res chain seq x y z
N MET A 1 8.09 50.54 3.97
CA MET A 1 9.23 49.66 4.30
C MET A 1 8.96 48.31 3.66
N ARG A 2 9.64 47.99 2.55
CA ARG A 2 9.49 46.71 1.83
C ARG A 2 10.55 45.75 2.36
N ILE A 3 10.13 44.57 2.83
CA ILE A 3 11.03 43.50 3.26
C ILE A 3 11.08 42.47 2.13
N LEU A 4 12.27 42.28 1.55
CA LEU A 4 12.60 41.26 0.56
C LEU A 4 12.69 39.87 1.24
N PRO A 5 12.31 38.77 0.55
CA PRO A 5 12.58 37.43 1.04
C PRO A 5 14.02 37.01 0.71
N ARG A 6 14.74 36.49 1.71
CA ARG A 6 16.06 35.86 1.57
C ARG A 6 15.94 34.56 0.78
N SER A 7 16.81 34.41 -0.22
CA SER A 7 17.03 33.20 -0.99
C SER A 7 17.63 32.09 -0.10
N PHE A 8 17.07 30.88 -0.19
CA PHE A 8 17.67 29.66 0.34
C PHE A 8 18.69 29.09 -0.67
N PRO A 9 19.86 28.60 -0.23
CA PRO A 9 20.81 27.96 -1.14
C PRO A 9 20.32 26.55 -1.54
N ARG A 10 20.46 26.22 -2.82
CA ARG A 10 20.27 24.86 -3.35
C ARG A 10 21.38 23.95 -2.82
N MET A 11 21.07 23.16 -1.80
CA MET A 11 21.95 22.10 -1.31
C MET A 11 21.71 20.85 -2.16
N PHE A 12 22.69 20.49 -3.00
CA PHE A 12 22.71 19.20 -3.69
C PHE A 12 23.00 18.11 -2.67
N TYR A 13 22.01 17.27 -2.36
CA TYR A 13 22.24 16.02 -1.63
C TYR A 13 22.50 14.90 -2.64
N CYS A 14 23.76 14.52 -2.82
CA CYS A 14 24.11 13.18 -3.28
C CYS A 14 24.06 12.25 -2.06
N ILE A 15 23.07 11.35 -1.99
CA ILE A 15 23.05 10.33 -0.95
C ILE A 15 23.96 9.18 -1.41
N ILE A 16 25.14 9.09 -0.81
CA ILE A 16 25.98 7.88 -0.85
C ILE A 16 25.47 6.97 0.27
N ILE A 17 24.85 5.84 -0.08
CA ILE A 17 24.49 4.80 0.89
C ILE A 17 25.76 3.99 1.18
N SER A 18 26.47 4.36 2.24
CA SER A 18 27.58 3.57 2.80
C SER A 18 27.01 2.54 3.76
N PHE A 19 27.00 1.26 3.39
CA PHE A 19 26.74 0.18 4.34
C PHE A 19 27.94 0.03 5.29
N GLY A 20 27.66 0.12 6.60
CA GLY A 20 28.64 -0.10 7.66
C GLY A 20 29.22 -1.51 7.62
N ALA A 21 30.53 -1.61 7.86
CA ALA A 21 31.26 -2.86 7.91
C ALA A 21 30.73 -3.78 9.02
N VAL A 22 30.15 -4.91 8.64
CA VAL A 22 29.92 -6.04 9.56
C VAL A 22 31.24 -6.82 9.65
N ILE A 23 31.90 -6.72 10.80
CA ILE A 23 33.10 -7.51 11.12
C ILE A 23 32.66 -8.96 11.33
N PHE A 24 33.01 -9.86 10.41
CA PHE A 24 32.95 -11.30 10.66
C PHE A 24 34.18 -11.73 11.48
N ILE A 25 33.98 -12.09 12.74
CA ILE A 25 34.97 -12.83 13.53
C ILE A 25 34.88 -14.30 13.10
N ALA A 26 35.88 -14.77 12.33
CA ALA A 26 36.04 -16.18 12.05
C ALA A 26 36.69 -16.89 13.26
N VAL A 27 35.94 -17.76 13.93
CA VAL A 27 36.46 -18.70 14.93
C VAL A 27 37.18 -19.83 14.20
N ILE A 28 38.50 -19.91 14.34
CA ILE A 28 39.31 -21.00 13.78
C ILE A 28 39.16 -22.23 14.69
N TYR A 29 38.43 -23.25 14.21
CA TYR A 29 38.57 -24.62 14.70
C TYR A 29 39.64 -25.35 13.87
N ARG A 30 40.72 -25.78 14.53
CA ARG A 30 41.76 -26.65 13.93
C ARG A 30 41.25 -28.09 13.85
N GLY A 31 41.16 -28.63 12.63
CA GLY A 31 40.93 -30.05 12.35
C GLY A 31 41.63 -30.45 11.04
N ARG A 32 42.35 -31.58 11.06
CA ARG A 32 43.44 -32.00 10.15
C ARG A 32 43.05 -32.36 8.71
N ASN A 33 44.03 -32.13 7.81
CA ASN A 33 44.43 -32.88 6.60
C ASN A 33 43.39 -33.24 5.51
N ALA A 34 43.46 -32.55 4.37
CA ALA A 34 43.25 -33.15 3.04
C ALA A 34 43.92 -32.30 1.94
N LYS A 35 44.32 -32.98 0.86
CA LYS A 35 45.22 -32.59 -0.24
C LYS A 35 44.94 -31.21 -0.89
N GLN A 36 46.05 -30.61 -1.34
CA GLN A 36 46.10 -29.37 -2.10
C GLN A 36 45.66 -29.62 -3.55
N ASP A 37 44.52 -29.03 -3.94
CA ASP A 37 44.07 -28.89 -5.32
C ASP A 37 44.26 -27.42 -5.75
N PRO A 38 44.70 -27.10 -6.97
CA PRO A 38 44.92 -25.70 -7.37
C PRO A 38 43.58 -24.98 -7.48
N MET A 39 43.35 -24.06 -6.55
CA MET A 39 42.17 -23.21 -6.50
C MET A 39 42.04 -22.41 -7.82
N ARG A 40 41.03 -22.77 -8.61
CA ARG A 40 40.52 -21.97 -9.72
C ARG A 40 39.96 -20.67 -9.12
N THR A 41 40.70 -19.57 -9.29
CA THR A 41 40.26 -18.24 -8.88
C THR A 41 39.14 -17.79 -9.83
N GLU A 42 37.90 -18.20 -9.56
CA GLU A 42 36.74 -17.52 -10.14
C GLU A 42 36.65 -16.15 -9.49
N SER A 43 36.87 -15.11 -10.29
CA SER A 43 36.64 -13.73 -9.90
C SER A 43 35.19 -13.58 -9.45
N VAL A 44 34.96 -13.37 -8.16
CA VAL A 44 33.67 -12.92 -7.62
C VAL A 44 33.38 -11.59 -8.29
N LYS A 45 32.46 -11.58 -9.26
CA LYS A 45 31.91 -10.35 -9.81
C LYS A 45 31.14 -9.68 -8.69
N VAL A 46 31.72 -8.64 -8.11
CA VAL A 46 30.99 -7.73 -7.23
C VAL A 46 29.97 -7.03 -8.11
N LEU A 47 28.71 -7.40 -7.94
CA LEU A 47 27.61 -6.83 -8.70
C LEU A 47 27.39 -5.40 -8.19
N GLU A 48 27.73 -4.39 -9.00
CA GLU A 48 27.50 -3.00 -8.63
C GLU A 48 25.99 -2.73 -8.46
N PRO A 49 25.57 -1.94 -7.45
CA PRO A 49 24.17 -1.56 -7.30
C PRO A 49 23.71 -0.82 -8.56
N GLN A 50 22.67 -1.33 -9.23
CA GLN A 50 22.07 -0.64 -10.37
C GLN A 50 21.37 0.62 -9.86
N VAL A 51 21.97 1.80 -10.12
CA VAL A 51 21.41 3.09 -9.74
C VAL A 51 20.41 3.54 -10.80
N ILE A 52 19.11 3.48 -10.48
CA ILE A 52 18.06 4.01 -11.37
C ILE A 52 18.01 5.53 -11.23
N ALA A 53 18.40 6.26 -12.27
CA ALA A 53 18.32 7.72 -12.29
C ALA A 53 16.87 8.18 -12.54
N ILE A 54 16.25 8.84 -11.56
CA ILE A 54 14.87 9.34 -11.64
C ILE A 54 14.84 10.85 -11.87
N ASN A 55 13.98 11.30 -12.78
CA ASN A 55 13.75 12.73 -12.96
C ASN A 55 12.76 13.22 -11.90
N MET A 56 13.24 14.06 -10.97
CA MET A 56 12.44 14.60 -9.87
C MET A 56 11.19 15.36 -10.34
N SER A 57 11.21 16.00 -11.52
CA SER A 57 10.01 16.70 -12.03
C SER A 57 8.92 15.75 -12.56
N SER A 58 9.27 14.49 -12.79
CA SER A 58 8.33 13.45 -13.20
C SER A 58 7.68 12.76 -11.99
N ILE A 59 8.19 12.96 -10.77
CA ILE A 59 7.61 12.38 -9.57
C ILE A 59 6.24 12.99 -9.30
N ILE A 60 5.26 12.13 -9.02
CA ILE A 60 3.92 12.56 -8.59
C ILE A 60 4.03 13.19 -7.19
N PRO A 61 3.60 14.45 -6.99
CA PRO A 61 3.72 15.11 -5.68
C PRO A 61 2.96 14.36 -4.58
N PRO A 62 3.41 14.38 -3.31
CA PRO A 62 2.72 13.71 -2.22
C PRO A 62 1.55 14.54 -1.69
N PHE A 63 0.73 13.92 -0.83
CA PHE A 63 -0.22 14.64 0.04
C PHE A 63 -1.27 15.49 -0.69
N PHE A 64 -1.58 15.14 -1.94
CA PHE A 64 -2.70 15.73 -2.66
C PHE A 64 -4.01 15.17 -2.08
N ARG A 65 -4.96 16.03 -1.71
CA ARG A 65 -6.26 15.61 -1.15
C ARG A 65 -7.15 15.03 -2.24
N PHE A 66 -6.94 13.76 -2.56
CA PHE A 66 -7.67 13.09 -3.63
C PHE A 66 -8.96 12.42 -3.16
N ARG A 67 -8.88 11.58 -2.12
CA ARG A 67 -10.04 10.88 -1.57
C ARG A 67 -9.87 10.58 -0.10
N GLU A 68 -10.90 10.93 0.67
CA GLU A 68 -11.02 10.63 2.09
C GLU A 68 -12.30 9.83 2.33
N GLU A 69 -12.12 8.61 2.81
CA GLU A 69 -13.20 7.76 3.29
C GLU A 69 -12.67 7.02 4.52
N TYR A 70 -13.41 7.08 5.62
CA TYR A 70 -13.05 6.49 6.90
C TYR A 70 -14.12 5.53 7.33
N LEU A 71 -13.71 4.38 7.85
CA LEU A 71 -14.60 3.44 8.52
C LEU A 71 -14.53 3.70 10.02
N VAL A 72 -15.67 3.77 10.69
CA VAL A 72 -15.79 4.20 12.08
C VAL A 72 -16.58 3.19 12.91
N ALA A 73 -15.99 2.74 14.01
CA ALA A 73 -16.66 1.94 15.04
C ALA A 73 -16.79 2.79 16.31
N LYS A 74 -17.92 3.51 16.43
CA LYS A 74 -18.13 4.51 17.49
C LYS A 74 -17.99 3.93 18.90
N LYS A 75 -18.47 2.70 19.11
CA LYS A 75 -18.44 1.97 20.39
C LYS A 75 -17.03 1.90 20.98
N TYR A 76 -16.01 1.89 20.12
CA TYR A 76 -14.61 1.72 20.48
C TYR A 76 -13.76 2.97 20.22
N ARG A 77 -14.38 4.08 19.77
CA ARG A 77 -13.66 5.29 19.31
C ARG A 77 -12.54 4.93 18.32
N LEU A 78 -12.85 4.02 17.40
CA LEU A 78 -11.94 3.53 16.36
C LEU A 78 -12.31 4.11 15.01
N ALA A 79 -11.30 4.56 14.28
CA ALA A 79 -11.42 4.95 12.89
C ALA A 79 -10.28 4.38 12.05
N THR A 80 -10.57 4.01 10.81
CA THR A 80 -9.53 3.63 9.84
C THR A 80 -9.75 4.28 8.50
N CYS A 81 -8.67 4.71 7.86
CA CYS A 81 -8.75 5.23 6.51
C CYS A 81 -8.88 4.13 5.46
N GLN A 82 -9.77 4.34 4.50
CA GLN A 82 -10.05 3.43 3.43
C GLN A 82 -9.20 3.73 2.18
N ILE A 83 -8.02 3.12 2.14
CA ILE A 83 -7.15 3.10 0.95
C ILE A 83 -7.55 1.90 0.08
N GLU A 84 -7.82 2.13 -1.20
CA GLU A 84 -8.18 1.06 -2.14
C GLU A 84 -7.02 0.10 -2.37
N LYS A 85 -7.34 -1.18 -2.65
CA LYS A 85 -6.38 -2.26 -2.93
C LYS A 85 -5.41 -2.60 -1.78
N VAL A 86 -5.76 -2.18 -0.56
CA VAL A 86 -5.09 -2.55 0.69
C VAL A 86 -6.10 -3.23 1.63
N MET A 87 -6.50 -4.47 1.32
CA MET A 87 -7.57 -5.20 2.06
C MET A 87 -8.90 -4.42 2.22
N SER A 88 -9.21 -3.50 1.30
CA SER A 88 -10.33 -2.55 1.43
C SER A 88 -11.69 -3.24 1.67
N THR A 89 -11.97 -4.35 0.98
CA THR A 89 -13.21 -5.13 1.17
C THR A 89 -13.32 -5.72 2.57
N ILE A 90 -12.28 -6.41 3.05
CA ILE A 90 -12.26 -7.03 4.38
C ILE A 90 -12.37 -5.96 5.47
N ARG A 91 -11.63 -4.85 5.34
CA ARG A 91 -11.69 -3.72 6.27
C ARG A 91 -13.12 -3.16 6.40
N GLY A 92 -13.80 -3.02 5.25
CA GLY A 92 -15.23 -2.66 5.18
C GLY A 92 -16.10 -3.62 5.99
N GLY A 93 -15.92 -4.92 5.79
CA GLY A 93 -16.64 -5.95 6.54
C GLY A 93 -16.34 -5.95 8.04
N MET A 94 -15.09 -5.75 8.43
CA MET A 94 -14.68 -5.67 9.85
C MET A 94 -15.39 -4.52 10.56
N PHE A 95 -15.36 -3.30 10.00
CA PHE A 95 -16.03 -2.16 10.60
C PHE A 95 -17.55 -2.24 10.53
N CYS A 96 -18.08 -2.95 9.52
CA CYS A 96 -19.49 -3.32 9.46
C CYS A 96 -19.90 -4.20 10.64
N TYR A 97 -19.10 -5.24 10.93
CA TYR A 97 -19.25 -6.12 12.06
C TYR A 97 -19.13 -5.37 13.40
N LEU A 98 -18.08 -4.56 13.59
CA LEU A 98 -17.87 -3.77 14.81
C LEU A 98 -18.97 -2.71 15.06
N THR A 99 -19.71 -2.32 14.03
CA THR A 99 -20.85 -1.40 14.19
C THR A 99 -22.02 -2.06 14.91
N ASP A 100 -22.27 -3.35 14.64
CA ASP A 100 -23.41 -4.09 15.20
C ASP A 100 -23.15 -5.60 15.16
N SER A 101 -22.21 -6.04 16.00
CA SER A 101 -21.73 -7.44 16.03
C SER A 101 -22.84 -8.42 16.37
N LYS A 102 -23.77 -8.03 17.24
CA LYS A 102 -24.94 -8.82 17.63
C LYS A 102 -25.85 -9.13 16.44
N ASN A 103 -26.33 -8.09 15.73
CA ASN A 103 -27.21 -8.33 14.59
C ASN A 103 -26.47 -8.94 13.40
N PHE A 104 -25.20 -8.57 13.19
CA PHE A 104 -24.37 -9.17 12.14
C PHE A 104 -24.28 -10.69 12.33
N THR A 105 -23.99 -11.14 13.55
CA THR A 105 -23.92 -12.57 13.91
C THR A 105 -25.29 -13.24 13.85
N ALA A 106 -26.34 -12.60 14.36
CA ALA A 106 -27.71 -13.14 14.34
C ALA A 106 -28.24 -13.40 12.92
N HIS A 107 -27.79 -12.61 11.94
CA HIS A 107 -28.12 -12.79 10.52
C HIS A 107 -27.13 -13.70 9.77
N ASN A 108 -26.26 -14.40 10.49
CA ASN A 108 -25.26 -15.33 9.95
C ASN A 108 -24.37 -14.69 8.86
N ARG A 109 -24.09 -13.38 9.00
CA ARG A 109 -23.23 -12.64 8.08
C ARG A 109 -21.77 -13.00 8.33
N LYS A 110 -20.95 -12.91 7.28
CA LYS A 110 -19.51 -13.16 7.33
C LYS A 110 -18.76 -11.93 6.82
N ILE A 111 -17.72 -11.51 7.54
CA ILE A 111 -16.88 -10.36 7.16
C ILE A 111 -16.30 -10.57 5.75
N SER A 112 -15.84 -11.78 5.46
CA SER A 112 -15.28 -12.18 4.15
C SER A 112 -16.27 -12.07 2.97
N GLN A 113 -17.57 -12.04 3.24
CA GLN A 113 -18.64 -11.95 2.23
C GLN A 113 -19.21 -10.52 2.08
N GLU A 114 -18.80 -9.58 2.94
CA GLU A 114 -19.19 -8.18 2.81
C GLU A 114 -18.49 -7.55 1.60
N HIS A 115 -19.25 -6.84 0.76
CA HIS A 115 -18.70 -6.01 -0.30
C HIS A 115 -19.64 -4.85 -0.63
N TRP A 116 -19.24 -3.97 -1.56
CA TRP A 116 -19.97 -2.75 -1.88
C TRP A 116 -21.44 -2.97 -2.30
N GLY A 117 -21.74 -4.10 -2.95
CA GLY A 117 -23.09 -4.48 -3.38
C GLY A 117 -23.87 -5.33 -2.37
N ASN A 118 -23.21 -5.79 -1.30
CA ASN A 118 -23.79 -6.66 -0.27
C ASN A 118 -23.20 -6.26 1.10
N SER A 119 -23.55 -5.07 1.59
CA SER A 119 -23.09 -4.58 2.89
C SER A 119 -24.24 -4.53 3.90
N PHE A 120 -24.10 -5.25 5.01
CA PHE A 120 -25.12 -5.33 6.07
C PHE A 120 -25.43 -3.96 6.69
N CYS A 121 -24.40 -3.16 6.89
CA CYS A 121 -24.43 -1.87 7.57
C CYS A 121 -24.74 -0.68 6.64
N LYS A 122 -24.99 -0.90 5.33
CA LYS A 122 -25.43 0.13 4.36
C LYS A 122 -24.70 1.48 4.49
N ARG A 123 -23.37 1.45 4.58
CA ARG A 123 -22.50 2.65 4.71
C ARG A 123 -22.65 3.49 5.99
N ARG A 124 -23.39 3.04 7.01
CA ARG A 124 -23.58 3.79 8.28
C ARG A 124 -22.27 4.08 9.04
N HIS A 125 -21.28 3.21 8.87
CA HIS A 125 -19.95 3.34 9.47
C HIS A 125 -19.00 4.24 8.68
N ILE A 126 -19.43 4.83 7.57
CA ILE A 126 -18.54 5.60 6.68
C ILE A 126 -18.60 7.10 7.03
N ARG A 127 -17.42 7.72 7.09
CA ARG A 127 -17.20 9.18 7.17
C ARG A 127 -16.24 9.60 6.06
N LYS A 128 -16.11 10.91 5.82
CA LYS A 128 -15.29 11.46 4.71
C LYS A 128 -14.31 12.55 5.14
N ASP A 129 -14.17 12.75 6.44
CA ASP A 129 -13.56 13.95 7.02
C ASP A 129 -13.10 13.60 8.44
N LEU A 130 -11.79 13.64 8.68
CA LEU A 130 -11.20 13.21 9.95
C LEU A 130 -11.47 14.21 11.08
N ASP A 131 -11.46 15.51 10.79
CA ASP A 131 -11.80 16.54 11.78
C ASP A 131 -13.22 16.34 12.32
N LYS A 132 -14.17 15.95 11.45
CA LYS A 132 -15.53 15.59 11.88
C LYS A 132 -15.55 14.34 12.74
N ILE A 133 -14.69 13.37 12.49
CA ILE A 133 -14.57 12.17 13.33
C ILE A 133 -14.06 12.57 14.72
N TYR A 134 -13.03 13.43 14.82
CA TYR A 134 -12.56 13.91 16.12
C TYR A 134 -13.60 14.74 16.87
N LYS A 135 -14.43 15.53 16.16
CA LYS A 135 -15.58 16.21 16.76
C LYS A 135 -16.66 15.24 17.26
N GLU A 136 -16.90 14.16 16.53
CA GLU A 136 -17.91 13.15 16.85
C GLU A 136 -17.49 12.22 18.00
N LEU A 137 -16.24 11.75 17.98
CA LEU A 137 -15.74 10.69 18.86
C LEU A 137 -14.77 11.22 19.93
N GLY A 138 -14.26 12.44 19.79
CA GLY A 138 -13.26 13.06 20.67
C GLY A 138 -11.81 12.85 20.20
N GLN A 139 -10.90 13.66 20.74
CA GLN A 139 -9.48 13.68 20.35
C GLN A 139 -8.70 12.41 20.71
N LYS A 140 -9.20 11.60 21.66
CA LYS A 140 -8.59 10.30 22.03
C LYS A 140 -9.04 9.14 21.11
N THR A 141 -9.54 9.45 19.92
CA THR A 141 -9.96 8.43 18.94
C THR A 141 -8.71 7.72 18.43
N THR A 142 -8.71 6.39 18.44
CA THR A 142 -7.64 5.61 17.83
C THR A 142 -7.86 5.59 16.31
N VAL A 143 -6.92 6.17 15.56
CA VAL A 143 -6.97 6.25 14.11
C VAL A 143 -5.82 5.44 13.52
N PHE A 144 -6.10 4.60 12.54
CA PHE A 144 -5.06 3.81 11.86
C PHE A 144 -5.27 3.70 10.36
N ALA A 145 -4.18 3.47 9.64
CA ALA A 145 -4.22 3.19 8.22
C ALA A 145 -3.41 1.93 7.94
N ILE A 146 -3.95 1.05 7.10
CA ILE A 146 -3.17 -0.06 6.55
C ILE A 146 -2.64 0.40 5.20
N VAL A 147 -1.33 0.33 5.04
CA VAL A 147 -0.60 0.64 3.81
C VAL A 147 0.01 -0.64 3.25
N ARG A 148 0.25 -0.69 1.95
CA ARG A 148 0.80 -1.87 1.26
C ARG A 148 2.00 -1.47 0.42
N ASP A 149 2.94 -2.40 0.25
CA ASP A 149 4.02 -2.25 -0.71
C ASP A 149 3.47 -1.72 -2.07
N PRO A 150 3.99 -0.60 -2.59
CA PRO A 150 3.40 0.03 -3.77
C PRO A 150 3.44 -0.84 -5.02
N PHE A 151 4.44 -1.71 -5.19
CA PHE A 151 4.54 -2.65 -6.31
C PHE A 151 3.45 -3.71 -6.22
N ASP A 152 3.36 -4.38 -5.08
CA ASP A 152 2.36 -5.41 -4.86
C ASP A 152 0.95 -4.85 -4.95
N ARG A 153 0.73 -3.62 -4.46
CA ARG A 153 -0.55 -2.91 -4.58
C ARG A 153 -0.88 -2.63 -6.05
N LEU A 154 0.05 -2.09 -6.84
CA LEU A 154 -0.15 -1.81 -8.27
C LEU A 154 -0.50 -3.09 -9.04
N ILE A 155 0.31 -4.15 -8.89
CA ILE A 155 0.15 -5.40 -9.65
C ILE A 155 -1.17 -6.08 -9.26
N SER A 156 -1.45 -6.20 -7.96
CA SER A 156 -2.70 -6.76 -7.46
C SER A 156 -3.91 -5.92 -7.89
N GLY A 157 -3.73 -4.60 -7.91
CA GLY A 157 -4.55 -3.57 -8.54
C GLY A 157 -4.95 -3.93 -9.97
N TYR A 158 -3.93 -4.04 -10.82
CA TYR A 158 -4.05 -4.20 -12.25
C TYR A 158 -4.70 -5.53 -12.62
N VAL A 159 -4.25 -6.63 -12.00
CA VAL A 159 -4.85 -7.95 -12.27
C VAL A 159 -6.34 -7.96 -11.90
N ASP A 160 -6.74 -7.36 -10.78
CA ASP A 160 -8.16 -7.32 -10.37
C ASP A 160 -8.97 -6.40 -11.30
N LYS A 161 -8.57 -5.13 -11.42
CA LYS A 161 -9.38 -4.09 -12.06
C LYS A 161 -9.25 -4.05 -13.57
N CYS A 162 -8.12 -4.48 -14.13
CA CYS A 162 -7.82 -4.37 -15.55
C CYS A 162 -7.85 -5.69 -16.30
N MET A 163 -7.68 -6.82 -15.61
CA MET A 163 -7.73 -8.14 -16.24
C MET A 163 -9.01 -8.89 -15.89
N LYS A 164 -9.30 -9.08 -14.59
CA LYS A 164 -10.49 -9.81 -14.15
C LYS A 164 -11.79 -9.05 -14.39
N GLU A 165 -11.81 -7.75 -14.10
CA GLU A 165 -13.01 -6.91 -14.26
C GLU A 165 -13.19 -6.33 -15.68
N ALA A 166 -12.25 -6.57 -16.61
CA ALA A 166 -12.23 -5.96 -17.94
C ALA A 166 -13.54 -6.13 -18.73
N PHE A 167 -14.27 -7.23 -18.50
CA PHE A 167 -15.53 -7.54 -19.16
C PHE A 167 -16.71 -6.67 -18.70
N TYR A 168 -16.66 -6.13 -17.48
CA TYR A 168 -17.78 -5.42 -16.86
C TYR A 168 -17.69 -3.90 -16.99
N THR A 169 -16.49 -3.38 -17.23
CA THR A 169 -16.22 -1.94 -17.27
C THR A 169 -15.75 -1.52 -18.66
N LYS A 170 -16.68 -1.04 -19.50
CA LYS A 170 -16.31 -0.40 -20.78
C LYS A 170 -15.31 0.74 -20.51
N ASN A 171 -14.20 0.74 -21.24
CA ASN A 171 -13.10 1.71 -21.12
C ASN A 171 -12.33 1.73 -19.78
N SER A 172 -12.33 0.64 -19.00
CA SER A 172 -11.44 0.52 -17.84
C SER A 172 -9.96 0.52 -18.25
N CYS A 173 -9.11 0.98 -17.34
CA CYS A 173 -7.66 0.92 -17.47
C CYS A 173 -7.12 1.64 -18.72
N TYR A 174 -7.70 2.82 -18.98
CA TYR A 174 -7.27 3.80 -19.99
C TYR A 174 -7.21 3.25 -21.42
N ASN A 175 -8.11 2.31 -21.76
CA ASN A 175 -8.18 1.67 -23.08
C ASN A 175 -6.90 0.95 -23.52
N CYS A 176 -6.05 0.54 -22.57
CA CYS A 176 -4.78 -0.10 -22.88
C CYS A 176 -4.89 -1.58 -23.27
N THR A 177 -6.09 -2.17 -23.30
CA THR A 177 -6.35 -3.52 -23.84
C THR A 177 -5.37 -4.60 -23.34
N GLY A 178 -5.07 -4.61 -22.04
CA GLY A 178 -4.16 -5.59 -21.43
C GLY A 178 -2.66 -5.27 -21.54
N ASN A 179 -2.28 -4.15 -22.18
CA ASN A 179 -0.91 -3.66 -22.20
C ASN A 179 -0.57 -2.92 -20.90
N PHE A 180 0.27 -3.54 -20.06
CA PHE A 180 0.63 -3.01 -18.76
C PHE A 180 1.47 -1.73 -18.85
N SER A 181 2.42 -1.64 -19.79
CA SER A 181 3.24 -0.43 -19.99
C SER A 181 2.43 0.77 -20.48
N CYS A 182 1.42 0.55 -21.32
CA CYS A 182 0.44 1.57 -21.69
C CYS A 182 -0.32 2.05 -20.44
N PHE A 183 -0.78 1.11 -19.62
CA PHE A 183 -1.57 1.42 -18.43
C PHE A 183 -0.78 2.29 -17.45
N VAL A 184 0.46 1.91 -17.13
CA VAL A 184 1.30 2.66 -16.19
C VAL A 184 1.60 4.08 -16.70
N ARG A 185 1.90 4.24 -18.01
CA ARG A 185 2.11 5.57 -18.61
C ARG A 185 0.84 6.43 -18.54
N ASN A 186 -0.32 5.86 -18.86
CA ASN A 186 -1.59 6.59 -18.80
C ASN A 186 -2.02 6.91 -17.36
N LEU A 187 -1.74 6.04 -16.40
CA LEU A 187 -1.94 6.31 -14.97
C LEU A 187 -1.10 7.50 -14.52
N HIS A 188 0.20 7.51 -14.84
CA HIS A 188 1.10 8.63 -14.52
C HIS A 188 0.57 9.96 -15.08
N MET A 189 0.25 10.01 -16.38
CA MET A 189 -0.32 11.22 -17.00
C MET A 189 -1.64 11.64 -16.37
N SER A 190 -2.52 10.68 -16.04
CA SER A 190 -3.80 10.94 -15.39
C SER A 190 -3.61 11.58 -14.01
N LEU A 191 -2.70 11.05 -13.19
CA LEU A 191 -2.39 11.57 -11.87
C LEU A 191 -1.75 12.97 -11.94
N GLN A 192 -0.79 13.19 -12.84
CA GLN A 192 -0.22 14.53 -13.07
C GLN A 192 -1.30 15.55 -13.42
N LYS A 193 -2.20 15.19 -14.35
CA LYS A 193 -3.32 16.05 -14.74
C LYS A 193 -4.22 16.36 -13.55
N ARG A 194 -4.53 15.37 -12.71
CA ARG A 194 -5.38 15.56 -11.51
C ARG A 194 -4.75 16.51 -10.51
N PHE A 195 -3.46 16.35 -10.24
CA PHE A 195 -2.73 17.26 -9.38
C PHE A 195 -2.76 18.70 -9.93
N ALA A 196 -2.53 18.86 -11.23
CA ALA A 196 -2.47 20.17 -11.87
C ALA A 196 -3.82 20.92 -11.94
N LEU A 197 -4.94 20.20 -12.02
CA LEU A 197 -6.23 20.81 -12.33
C LEU A 197 -7.23 20.85 -11.16
N GLU A 198 -6.91 20.30 -9.99
CA GLU A 198 -7.69 20.18 -8.71
C GLU A 198 -9.14 19.65 -8.81
N HIS A 199 -9.86 19.92 -9.91
CA HIS A 199 -11.26 19.64 -10.17
C HIS A 199 -11.50 19.18 -11.62
N ILE A 200 -10.95 18.03 -12.00
CA ILE A 200 -11.30 17.41 -13.28
C ILE A 200 -12.68 16.77 -13.17
N LYS A 201 -13.65 17.29 -13.93
CA LYS A 201 -14.93 16.61 -14.20
C LYS A 201 -14.65 15.32 -14.99
N GLY A 202 -15.09 14.16 -14.49
CA GLY A 202 -14.96 12.87 -15.18
C GLY A 202 -14.87 11.67 -14.25
N SER A 203 -14.89 10.46 -14.83
CA SER A 203 -14.69 9.23 -14.07
C SER A 203 -13.28 9.20 -13.48
N PHE A 204 -13.17 8.83 -12.20
CA PHE A 204 -11.91 8.61 -11.49
C PHE A 204 -11.76 7.13 -11.10
N TYR A 205 -12.44 6.23 -11.82
CA TYR A 205 -12.47 4.80 -11.51
C TYR A 205 -11.07 4.17 -11.43
N ASN A 206 -10.19 4.44 -12.39
CA ASN A 206 -8.83 3.92 -12.34
C ASN A 206 -8.05 4.62 -11.23
N ASP A 207 -8.03 5.96 -11.23
CA ASP A 207 -7.22 6.71 -10.27
C ASP A 207 -7.60 6.41 -8.81
N ARG A 208 -8.88 6.15 -8.48
CA ARG A 208 -9.26 5.72 -7.11
C ARG A 208 -8.63 4.42 -6.66
N HIS A 209 -8.27 3.53 -7.58
CA HIS A 209 -7.70 2.22 -7.26
C HIS A 209 -6.18 2.24 -7.28
N PHE A 210 -5.58 3.23 -7.96
CA PHE A 210 -4.15 3.26 -8.28
C PHE A 210 -3.42 4.53 -7.86
N ALA A 211 -4.09 5.58 -7.39
CA ALA A 211 -3.42 6.77 -6.87
C ALA A 211 -2.48 6.42 -5.71
N PRO A 212 -1.41 7.21 -5.48
CA PRO A 212 -0.51 7.02 -4.35
C PRO A 212 -1.27 6.99 -3.03
N GLN A 213 -0.84 6.14 -2.11
CA GLN A 213 -1.46 5.98 -0.79
C GLN A 213 -1.36 7.28 0.02
N THR A 214 -0.28 8.05 -0.18
CA THR A 214 -0.09 9.39 0.37
C THR A 214 -1.14 10.42 -0.09
N TRP A 215 -1.96 10.13 -1.12
CA TRP A 215 -3.06 10.99 -1.57
C TRP A 215 -4.39 10.76 -0.84
N TYR A 216 -4.40 9.82 0.10
CA TYR A 216 -5.57 9.50 0.91
C TYR A 216 -5.42 10.07 2.32
N CYS A 217 -6.48 9.96 3.11
CA CYS A 217 -6.43 10.03 4.58
C CYS A 217 -5.99 11.37 5.18
N ASP A 218 -5.93 12.44 4.39
CA ASP A 218 -5.39 13.73 4.81
C ASP A 218 -4.04 13.63 5.55
N PHE A 219 -3.16 12.75 5.07
CA PHE A 219 -1.86 12.50 5.72
C PHE A 219 -1.01 13.75 5.83
N ARG A 220 -1.24 14.77 4.99
CA ARG A 220 -0.54 16.06 5.10
C ARG A 220 -0.65 16.66 6.50
N ASN A 221 -1.86 16.61 7.05
CA ASN A 221 -2.20 17.26 8.31
C ASN A 221 -2.14 16.28 9.48
N HIS A 222 -2.45 15.01 9.22
CA HIS A 222 -2.76 14.05 10.27
C HIS A 222 -1.86 12.82 10.30
N LEU A 223 -0.81 12.69 9.48
CA LEU A 223 0.01 11.46 9.43
C LEU A 223 0.50 10.99 10.81
N HIS A 224 0.87 11.93 11.68
CA HIS A 224 1.36 11.66 13.04
C HIS A 224 0.28 11.13 13.99
N ASP A 225 -1.00 11.30 13.65
CA ASP A 225 -2.14 10.78 14.44
C ASP A 225 -2.43 9.29 14.13
N TYR A 226 -1.88 8.75 13.03
CA TYR A 226 -2.18 7.39 12.60
C TYR A 226 -1.21 6.37 13.18
N ALA A 227 -1.76 5.26 13.68
CA ALA A 227 -1.03 3.99 13.66
C ALA A 227 -0.96 3.48 12.20
N ILE A 228 0.26 3.25 11.69
CA ILE A 228 0.48 2.75 10.33
C ILE A 228 0.78 1.25 10.40
N ILE A 229 -0.09 0.44 9.80
CA ILE A 229 0.08 -1.02 9.68
C ILE A 229 0.53 -1.34 8.26
N LYS A 230 1.68 -2.01 8.10
CA LYS A 230 2.18 -2.45 6.78
C LYS A 230 1.60 -3.84 6.45
N TYR A 231 0.79 -3.92 5.41
CA TYR A 231 0.22 -5.16 4.88
C TYR A 231 1.31 -6.04 4.27
N SER A 232 1.36 -7.31 4.68
CA SER A 232 2.29 -8.31 4.13
C SER A 232 1.58 -9.31 3.21
N PRO A 233 2.05 -9.53 1.97
CA PRO A 233 1.37 -10.43 1.01
C PRO A 233 1.59 -11.94 1.27
N GLY A 234 1.82 -12.40 2.52
CA GLY A 234 2.05 -13.81 2.91
C GLY A 234 0.77 -14.64 3.18
N LYS A 235 0.76 -15.96 2.86
CA LYS A 235 -0.45 -16.83 2.67
C LYS A 235 -1.55 -16.70 3.73
N GLU A 236 -1.18 -16.30 4.94
CA GLU A 236 -2.07 -16.09 6.09
C GLU A 236 -1.93 -14.70 6.72
N ASP A 237 -0.97 -13.89 6.27
CA ASP A 237 -0.61 -12.54 6.76
C ASP A 237 -0.77 -12.37 8.28
N PRO A 238 -0.08 -13.23 9.07
CA PRO A 238 -0.24 -13.24 10.51
C PRO A 238 0.26 -11.94 11.14
N GLU A 239 1.22 -11.25 10.53
CA GLU A 239 1.75 -9.98 11.05
C GLU A 239 0.71 -8.87 10.97
N THR A 240 0.01 -8.72 9.84
CA THR A 240 -1.06 -7.73 9.72
C THR A 240 -2.24 -8.08 10.62
N ALA A 241 -2.58 -9.38 10.72
CA ALA A 241 -3.64 -9.82 11.61
C ALA A 241 -3.33 -9.55 13.09
N ALA A 242 -2.10 -9.82 13.53
CA ALA A 242 -1.64 -9.55 14.88
C ALA A 242 -1.63 -8.04 15.19
N ALA A 243 -1.11 -7.22 14.27
CA ALA A 243 -1.10 -5.76 14.45
C ALA A 243 -2.52 -5.15 14.54
N ILE A 244 -3.48 -5.70 13.78
CA ILE A 244 -4.89 -5.31 13.89
C ILE A 244 -5.47 -5.75 15.24
N ASP A 245 -5.18 -6.97 15.68
CA ASP A 245 -5.69 -7.53 16.93
C ASP A 245 -5.19 -6.74 18.15
N GLU A 246 -3.89 -6.45 18.20
CA GLU A 246 -3.26 -5.63 19.25
C GLU A 246 -3.90 -4.24 19.32
N LEU A 247 -4.04 -3.55 18.18
CA LEU A 247 -4.69 -2.24 18.11
C LEU A 247 -6.16 -2.30 18.58
N PHE A 248 -6.88 -3.37 18.23
CA PHE A 248 -8.26 -3.55 18.64
C PHE A 248 -8.38 -3.88 20.13
N GLU A 249 -7.44 -4.63 20.69
CA GLU A 249 -7.36 -4.90 22.12
C GLU A 249 -7.13 -3.60 22.91
N GLU A 250 -6.16 -2.78 22.50
CA GLU A 250 -5.88 -1.48 23.11
C GLU A 250 -7.09 -0.53 23.06
N ALA A 251 -7.86 -0.58 21.97
CA ALA A 251 -9.09 0.19 21.81
C ALA A 251 -10.31 -0.38 22.58
N GLY A 252 -10.13 -1.48 23.33
CA GLY A 252 -11.17 -2.08 24.16
C GLY A 252 -12.18 -2.93 23.39
N VAL A 253 -11.82 -3.43 22.20
CA VAL A 253 -12.65 -4.41 21.48
C VAL A 253 -12.61 -5.74 22.23
N PRO A 254 -13.77 -6.32 22.62
CA PRO A 254 -13.82 -7.57 23.37
C PRO A 254 -13.18 -8.74 22.62
N SER A 255 -12.56 -9.67 23.36
CA SER A 255 -11.89 -10.84 22.80
C SER A 255 -12.75 -11.63 21.82
N HIS A 256 -14.03 -11.87 22.12
CA HIS A 256 -14.92 -12.62 21.21
C HIS A 256 -15.16 -11.93 19.86
N GLU A 257 -15.17 -10.60 19.80
CA GLU A 257 -15.27 -9.85 18.55
C GLU A 257 -13.94 -9.91 17.79
N ARG A 258 -12.83 -9.74 18.50
CA ARG A 258 -11.47 -9.86 17.96
C ARG A 258 -11.19 -11.24 17.38
N GLU A 259 -11.53 -12.31 18.09
CA GLU A 259 -11.44 -13.69 17.61
C GLU A 259 -12.27 -13.93 16.34
N THR A 260 -13.45 -13.32 16.25
CA THR A 260 -14.30 -13.41 15.05
C THR A 260 -13.63 -12.75 13.85
N ILE A 261 -13.04 -11.58 14.05
CA ILE A 261 -12.25 -10.89 13.03
C ILE A 261 -11.01 -11.71 12.65
N GLY A 262 -10.25 -12.19 13.63
CA GLY A 262 -9.04 -13.00 13.45
C GLY A 262 -9.31 -14.28 12.68
N ARG A 263 -10.48 -14.91 12.84
CA ARG A 263 -10.90 -16.07 12.03
C ARG A 263 -11.30 -15.71 10.59
N GLU A 264 -11.69 -14.47 10.31
CA GLU A 264 -12.12 -14.04 8.97
C GLU A 264 -10.99 -13.44 8.13
N LEU A 265 -9.96 -12.86 8.76
CA LEU A 265 -8.77 -12.32 8.08
C LEU A 265 -8.02 -13.35 7.20
N PRO A 266 -7.72 -14.58 7.66
CA PRO A 266 -6.93 -15.55 6.89
C PRO A 266 -7.76 -16.37 5.89
N LYS A 267 -9.09 -16.22 5.82
CA LYS A 267 -10.02 -17.07 5.02
C LYS A 267 -9.89 -16.92 3.49
N GLY A 268 -8.75 -16.42 3.00
CA GLY A 268 -8.43 -16.47 1.58
C GLY A 268 -9.22 -15.46 0.74
N PRO A 269 -9.11 -15.53 -0.59
CA PRO A 269 -9.44 -14.43 -1.48
C PRO A 269 -10.88 -13.97 -1.30
N THR A 270 -11.07 -12.70 -0.93
CA THR A 270 -12.32 -12.01 -1.26
C THR A 270 -12.55 -12.09 -2.77
N LEU A 271 -13.77 -11.82 -3.22
CA LEU A 271 -14.14 -11.78 -4.64
C LEU A 271 -13.09 -11.07 -5.56
N HIS A 272 -12.33 -10.11 -5.00
CA HIS A 272 -11.35 -9.27 -5.69
C HIS A 272 -9.87 -9.64 -5.47
N SER A 273 -9.58 -10.78 -4.86
CA SER A 273 -8.20 -11.15 -4.56
C SER A 273 -7.50 -11.78 -5.76
N THR A 274 -6.23 -11.41 -5.89
CA THR A 274 -5.34 -11.77 -7.00
C THR A 274 -4.09 -12.50 -6.49
N ARG A 275 -4.15 -12.98 -5.24
CA ARG A 275 -3.05 -13.62 -4.54
C ARG A 275 -2.53 -14.85 -5.29
N GLY A 276 -1.22 -14.87 -5.58
CA GLY A 276 -0.51 -16.04 -6.08
C GLY A 276 -0.94 -16.54 -7.46
N THR A 277 -1.66 -15.73 -8.24
CA THR A 277 -2.10 -16.15 -9.58
C THR A 277 -0.95 -16.00 -10.59
N GLY A 278 -0.95 -16.82 -11.63
CA GLY A 278 0.05 -16.75 -12.71
C GLY A 278 0.11 -15.37 -13.37
N GLU A 279 -1.01 -14.64 -13.42
CA GLU A 279 -1.05 -13.28 -13.94
C GLU A 279 -0.26 -12.29 -13.07
N VAL A 280 -0.32 -12.42 -11.74
CA VAL A 280 0.47 -11.56 -10.84
C VAL A 280 1.96 -11.80 -11.05
N LEU A 281 2.38 -13.07 -11.16
CA LEU A 281 3.78 -13.41 -11.42
C LEU A 281 4.25 -12.85 -12.76
N ARG A 282 3.46 -13.03 -13.83
CA ARG A 282 3.77 -12.51 -15.18
C ARG A 282 3.89 -10.99 -15.21
N ILE A 283 2.96 -10.26 -14.57
CA ILE A 283 3.02 -8.79 -14.54
C ILE A 283 4.19 -8.30 -13.67
N ARG A 284 4.53 -9.01 -12.59
CA ARG A 284 5.71 -8.71 -11.78
C ARG A 284 7.00 -8.85 -12.59
N GLU A 285 7.13 -9.94 -13.32
CA GLU A 285 8.28 -10.19 -14.20
C GLU A 285 8.40 -9.09 -15.26
N GLN A 286 7.31 -8.76 -15.98
CA GLN A 286 7.29 -7.67 -16.97
C GLN A 286 7.72 -6.32 -16.40
N LEU A 287 7.43 -6.05 -15.13
CA LEU A 287 7.79 -4.81 -14.45
C LEU A 287 9.27 -4.80 -14.06
N LEU A 288 9.78 -5.90 -13.51
CA LEU A 288 11.16 -5.99 -13.04
C LEU A 288 12.17 -6.18 -14.18
N SER A 289 11.72 -6.65 -15.34
CA SER A 289 12.55 -6.82 -16.54
C SER A 289 12.57 -5.59 -17.46
N ASN A 290 11.94 -4.47 -17.06
CA ASN A 290 11.82 -3.27 -17.90
C ASN A 290 12.14 -2.01 -17.08
N GLU A 291 13.35 -1.50 -17.23
CA GLU A 291 13.86 -0.35 -16.46
C GLU A 291 13.00 0.93 -16.65
N ASP A 292 12.60 1.26 -17.88
CA ASP A 292 11.77 2.44 -18.16
C ASP A 292 10.40 2.35 -17.48
N LEU A 293 9.80 1.16 -17.52
CA LEU A 293 8.53 0.90 -16.85
C LEU A 293 8.69 0.96 -15.33
N LEU A 294 9.76 0.36 -14.81
CA LEU A 294 10.07 0.36 -13.38
C LEU A 294 10.25 1.79 -12.87
N LYS A 295 11.05 2.59 -13.57
CA LYS A 295 11.25 4.02 -13.30
C LYS A 295 9.94 4.78 -13.27
N LYS A 296 9.04 4.54 -14.24
CA LYS A 296 7.73 5.17 -14.26
C LYS A 296 6.86 4.77 -13.05
N VAL A 297 6.93 3.52 -12.59
CA VAL A 297 6.24 3.09 -11.36
C VAL A 297 6.82 3.78 -10.13
N ILE A 298 8.15 3.89 -10.04
CA ILE A 298 8.78 4.64 -8.93
C ILE A 298 8.37 6.11 -8.99
N GLU A 299 8.32 6.75 -10.17
CA GLU A 299 7.84 8.13 -10.30
C GLU A 299 6.40 8.32 -9.79
N ILE A 300 5.52 7.32 -9.98
CA ILE A 300 4.16 7.36 -9.44
C ILE A 300 4.16 7.24 -7.92
N TYR A 301 4.90 6.29 -7.36
CA TYR A 301 4.78 5.89 -5.95
C TYR A 301 5.97 6.29 -5.06
N TYR A 302 6.89 7.13 -5.55
CA TYR A 302 8.12 7.52 -4.84
C TYR A 302 7.85 7.88 -3.38
N HIS A 303 6.86 8.73 -3.15
CA HIS A 303 6.52 9.17 -1.79
C HIS A 303 5.84 8.10 -0.95
N ASP A 304 5.17 7.10 -1.53
CA ASP A 304 4.68 5.98 -0.74
C ASP A 304 5.85 5.15 -0.19
N PHE A 305 6.94 4.98 -0.95
CA PHE A 305 8.16 4.31 -0.45
C PHE A 305 8.80 5.11 0.70
N VAL A 306 8.97 6.41 0.50
CA VAL A 306 9.64 7.26 1.48
C VAL A 306 8.79 7.46 2.74
N VAL A 307 7.51 7.79 2.60
CA VAL A 307 6.64 8.15 3.74
C VAL A 307 6.29 6.94 4.59
N PHE A 308 6.08 5.78 3.97
CA PHE A 308 5.71 4.55 4.68
C PHE A 308 6.89 3.59 4.85
N ASP A 309 8.11 4.02 4.53
CA ASP A 309 9.33 3.24 4.73
C ASP A 309 9.24 1.84 4.08
N PHE A 310 8.83 1.82 2.80
CA PHE A 310 8.90 0.61 1.99
C PHE A 310 10.24 0.57 1.23
N PRO A 311 10.84 -0.62 1.04
CA PRO A 311 12.05 -0.74 0.25
C PRO A 311 11.78 -0.34 -1.21
N PHE A 312 12.71 0.39 -1.81
CA PHE A 312 12.68 0.62 -3.25
C PHE A 312 12.94 -0.69 -4.01
N PRO A 313 12.31 -0.89 -5.17
CA PRO A 313 12.59 -2.04 -6.03
C PRO A 313 14.03 -1.97 -6.55
N VAL A 314 14.67 -3.12 -6.67
CA VAL A 314 15.96 -3.28 -7.36
C VAL A 314 15.71 -4.14 -8.60
N LEU A 315 16.32 -3.77 -9.72
CA LEU A 315 16.28 -4.59 -10.93
C LEU A 315 16.91 -5.95 -10.64
N SER A 316 16.27 -7.02 -11.11
CA SER A 316 16.91 -8.34 -11.10
C SER A 316 18.08 -8.30 -12.07
N SER A 317 19.29 -8.50 -11.55
CA SER A 317 20.42 -8.87 -12.40
C SER A 317 20.25 -10.32 -12.83
N GLU A 318 20.41 -10.58 -14.12
CA GLU A 318 20.67 -11.94 -14.62
C GLU A 318 22.07 -12.41 -14.23
#